data_AF-A0A7W1N130-F1
#
_entry.id   AF-A0A7W1N130-F1
#
_cell.length_a   1.000
_cell.length_b   1.000
_cell.length_c   1.000
_cell.angle_alpha   90.00
_cell.angle_beta   90.00
_cell.angle_gamma   90.00
#
_symmetry.space_group_name_H-M   'P 1'
#
loop_
_entity.id
_entity.type
_entity.pdbx_description
1 polymer ?
#
loop_
_entity_poly.entity_id
_entity_poly.type
_entity_poly.pdbx_seq_one_letter_code
_entity_poly.pdbx_strand_id
1 'polypeptide(L)' 'TVDLGPDAETVEGEPAVLIGAQGSERILCEEVARHLATINYEVTCGLSARVRRTYA' A
#
# COMPACT_ATOMS: atom_id res chain seq x y z
N THR A 1 5.82 3.89 9.96
CA THR A 1 4.74 4.49 10.79
C THR A 1 4.07 5.55 9.95
N VAL A 2 2.79 5.85 10.20
CA VAL A 2 2.03 6.88 9.49
C VAL A 2 1.43 7.81 10.54
N ASP A 3 1.34 9.10 10.22
CA ASP A 3 0.60 10.08 11.02
C ASP A 3 -0.86 10.04 10.57
N LEU A 4 -1.78 9.83 11.51
CA LEU A 4 -3.21 9.77 11.24
C LEU A 4 -3.87 11.16 11.32
N GLY A 5 -3.14 12.16 11.81
CA GLY A 5 -3.67 13.49 12.07
C GLY A 5 -4.39 13.59 13.43
N PRO A 6 -4.75 14.82 13.84
CA PRO A 6 -5.26 15.10 15.18
C PRO A 6 -6.67 14.58 15.45
N ASP A 7 -7.48 14.41 14.41
CA ASP A 7 -8.90 14.03 14.50
C ASP A 7 -9.15 12.57 14.10
N ALA A 8 -8.11 11.74 14.10
CA ALA A 8 -8.22 10.35 13.70
C ALA A 8 -8.94 9.51 14.75
N GLU A 9 -10.10 8.97 14.36
CA GLU A 9 -10.69 7.80 15.02
C GLU A 9 -10.15 6.56 14.33
N THR A 10 -9.44 5.69 15.04
CA THR A 10 -8.85 4.48 14.46
C THR A 10 -9.01 3.31 15.42
N VAL A 11 -9.39 2.16 14.87
CA VAL A 11 -9.50 0.92 15.63
C VAL A 11 -8.28 0.05 15.34
N GLU A 12 -7.69 -0.51 16.40
CA GLU A 12 -6.59 -1.46 16.26
C GLU A 12 -7.00 -2.63 15.35
N GLY A 13 -6.16 -2.92 14.35
CA GLY A 13 -6.42 -3.98 13.38
C GLY A 13 -7.21 -3.55 12.15
N GLU A 14 -7.59 -2.26 12.02
CA GLU A 14 -8.19 -1.76 10.79
C GLU A 14 -7.25 -1.92 9.58
N PRO A 15 -7.78 -2.35 8.42
CA PRO A 15 -6.97 -2.50 7.22
C PRO A 15 -6.43 -1.17 6.71
N ALA A 16 -5.15 -1.16 6.35
CA ALA A 16 -4.53 -0.11 5.54
C ALA A 16 -4.11 -0.69 4.19
N VAL A 17 -4.44 0.01 3.10
CA VAL A 17 -4.05 -0.38 1.73
C VAL A 17 -2.82 0.38 1.31
N LEU A 18 -1.67 -0.30 1.21
CA LEU A 18 -0.41 0.32 0.76
C LEU A 18 -0.30 0.41 -0.78
N ILE A 19 -0.91 -0.55 -1.49
CA ILE A 19 -1.03 -0.60 -2.95
C ILE A 19 -2.37 -1.26 -3.25
N GLY A 20 -3.23 -0.59 -4.02
CA GLY A 20 -4.60 -1.05 -4.28
C GLY A 20 -5.63 0.05 -4.09
N ALA A 21 -6.89 -0.32 -3.93
CA ALA A 21 -8.00 0.61 -3.77
C ALA A 21 -8.69 0.44 -2.41
N GLN A 22 -9.13 1.56 -1.83
CA GLN A 22 -9.95 1.62 -0.62
C GLN A 22 -10.97 2.74 -0.79
N GLY A 23 -12.26 2.40 -0.75
CA GLY A 23 -13.32 3.37 -1.09
C GLY A 23 -13.16 3.92 -2.51
N SER A 24 -13.16 5.24 -2.66
CA SER A 24 -12.93 5.94 -3.93
C SER A 24 -11.45 6.20 -4.23
N GLU A 25 -10.55 5.92 -3.29
CA GLU A 25 -9.13 6.21 -3.42
C GLU A 25 -8.34 4.98 -3.89
N ARG A 26 -7.19 5.24 -4.51
CA ARG A 26 -6.30 4.21 -5.02
C ARG A 26 -4.85 4.66 -5.01
N ILE A 27 -3.96 3.76 -4.59
CA ILE A 27 -2.51 3.88 -4.74
C ILE A 27 -2.05 2.83 -5.75
N LEU A 28 -1.50 3.28 -6.88
CA LEU A 28 -1.02 2.41 -7.96
C LEU A 28 0.45 2.01 -7.76
N CYS A 29 0.85 0.85 -8.31
CA CYS A 29 2.28 0.49 -8.35
C CYS A 29 3.10 1.52 -9.13
N GLU A 30 2.53 2.10 -10.19
CA GLU A 30 3.14 3.15 -10.99
C GLU A 30 3.39 4.44 -10.20
N GLU A 31 2.53 4.75 -9.24
CA GLU A 31 2.70 5.90 -8.35
C GLU A 31 3.86 5.67 -7.39
N VAL A 32 3.88 4.52 -6.72
CA VAL A 32 5.00 4.11 -5.86
C VAL A 32 6.32 4.10 -6.65
N ALA A 33 6.31 3.53 -7.86
CA ALA A 33 7.47 3.47 -8.72
C ALA A 33 8.00 4.86 -9.09
N ARG A 34 7.12 5.83 -9.35
CA ARG A 34 7.50 7.22 -9.65
C ARG A 34 8.24 7.87 -8.48
N HIS A 35 7.77 7.65 -7.25
CA HIS A 35 8.45 8.14 -6.05
C HIS A 35 9.83 7.52 -5.83
N LEU A 36 10.00 6.26 -6.24
CA LEU A 36 11.24 5.50 -6.14
C LEU A 36 12.16 5.65 -7.36
N ALA A 37 11.77 6.44 -8.36
CA ALA A 37 12.45 6.56 -9.65
C ALA A 37 12.72 5.20 -10.35
N THR A 38 11.72 4.32 -10.34
CA THR A 38 11.75 3.00 -10.98
C THR A 38 10.46 2.73 -11.79
N ILE A 39 10.24 1.48 -12.18
CA ILE A 39 9.07 0.96 -12.89
C ILE A 39 8.18 0.10 -11.97
N ASN A 40 6.92 -0.05 -12.36
CA ASN A 40 5.91 -0.82 -11.61
C ASN A 40 6.30 -2.31 -11.39
N TYR A 41 7.06 -2.91 -12.30
CA TYR A 41 7.58 -4.28 -12.15
C TYR A 41 8.52 -4.42 -10.95
N GLU A 42 9.38 -3.43 -10.68
CA GLU A 42 10.28 -3.50 -9.53
C GLU A 42 9.53 -3.41 -8.20
N VAL A 43 8.40 -2.68 -8.16
CA VAL A 43 7.54 -2.60 -6.97
C VAL A 43 6.88 -3.96 -6.68
N THR A 44 6.31 -4.60 -7.70
CA THR A 44 5.63 -5.90 -7.53
C THR A 44 6.61 -7.05 -7.29
N CYS A 45 7.74 -7.09 -8.01
CA CYS A 45 8.81 -8.06 -7.80
C CYS A 45 9.59 -7.83 -6.50
N GLY A 46 9.62 -6.60 -5.99
CA GLY A 46 10.25 -6.24 -4.71
C GLY A 46 9.49 -6.74 -3.47
N LEU A 47 8.27 -7.25 -3.62
CA LEU A 47 7.51 -7.84 -2.51
C LEU A 47 8.21 -9.11 -1.99
N SER A 48 8.83 -8.99 -0.81
CA SER A 48 9.57 -10.09 -0.19
C SER A 48 8.71 -11.36 0.02
N ALA A 49 9.36 -12.51 0.12
CA ALA A 49 8.70 -13.80 0.39
C ALA A 49 7.91 -13.83 1.72
N ARG A 50 8.21 -12.92 2.67
CA ARG A 50 7.53 -12.84 3.97
C ARG A 50 6.07 -12.37 3.88
N VAL A 51 5.72 -11.60 2.84
CA VAL A 51 4.33 -11.16 2.63
C VAL A 51 3.50 -12.37 2.21
N ARG A 52 2.45 -12.72 2.96
CA ARG A 52 1.57 -13.84 2.58
C ARG A 52 0.75 -13.47 1.35
N ARG A 53 0.71 -14.35 0.35
CA ARG A 53 -0.16 -14.22 -0.83
C ARG A 53 -1.42 -15.06 -0.58
N THR A 54 -2.58 -14.45 -0.79
CA THR A 54 -3.88 -15.12 -0.74
C THR A 54 -4.51 -15.02 -2.13
N TYR A 55 -5.11 -16.10 -2.60
CA TYR A 55 -5.77 -16.18 -3.90
C TYR A 55 -7.26 -16.48 -3.67
N ALA A 56 -8.13 -15.91 -4.50
CA ALA A 56 -9.58 -16.10 -4.47
C ALA A 56 -9.99 -17.27 -5.38
#